data_AF-A0A968YYC1-F1
#
_entry.id   AF-A0A968YYC1-F1
#
_cell.length_a   1.000
_cell.length_b   1.000
_cell.length_c   1.000
_cell.angle_alpha   90.00
_cell.angle_beta   90.00
_cell.angle_gamma   90.00
#
_symmetry.space_group_name_H-M   'P 1'
#
loop_
_entity.id
_entity.type
_entity.pdbx_description
1 polymer ?
#
loop_
_entity_poly.entity_id
_entity_poly.type
_entity_poly.pdbx_seq_one_letter_code
_entity_poly.pdbx_strand_id
1 'polypeptide(L)'
;MYASSRVAACAYCSAHTFAFALRRGAKPASLTGYRDLREEVVFTVAEAMARVPSDLTTSQCVALTEHFSTEDVEWIVLSIGLMGFLNKFMDALGVELESKSINEVGALLTLTGWSPGQHAEVDVKIPNESVLPKKDSLGTYFRVLQQVPSAIRLEQHWTTDVPNQWPEAGVFLEKHTGHSFPILSHLRHKRVIRALTTVLRDNLDSEQSEVGLTAKCLAGFVYATVVKNKTSEQEARLIAGRLAPSLDETTFDPISRFAAKPSVEDISSYQQTLLDLSELPGMSKRDAAAILLARAASSSPARIDPKLLRDISPLLTPASIVELIVWLSVQQLLQRLGSFYAVTKVYEVQAECQATPNRTT
;
A
#
# COMPACT_ATOMS: atom_id res chain seq x y z
N MET A 1 -4.84 7.80 -9.17
CA MET A 1 -4.01 8.27 -8.03
C MET A 1 -4.81 9.13 -7.03
N TYR A 2 -5.37 10.27 -7.45
CA TYR A 2 -6.13 11.15 -6.55
C TYR A 2 -7.35 10.46 -5.89
N ALA A 3 -8.22 9.84 -6.69
CA ALA A 3 -9.39 9.12 -6.18
C ALA A 3 -9.04 8.07 -5.10
N SER A 4 -7.99 7.29 -5.39
CA SER A 4 -7.44 6.28 -4.47
C SER A 4 -6.90 6.89 -3.16
N SER A 5 -6.22 8.03 -3.24
CA SER A 5 -5.71 8.74 -2.04
C SER A 5 -6.82 9.31 -1.18
N ARG A 6 -7.88 9.81 -1.83
CA ARG A 6 -9.07 10.34 -1.15
C ARG A 6 -9.80 9.24 -0.37
N VAL A 7 -10.00 8.08 -0.99
CA VAL A 7 -10.62 6.92 -0.31
C VAL A 7 -9.75 6.39 0.83
N ALA A 8 -8.43 6.41 0.66
CA ALA A 8 -7.50 6.07 1.72
C ALA A 8 -7.48 7.07 2.89
N ALA A 9 -8.15 8.23 2.72
CA ALA A 9 -8.16 9.37 3.62
C ALA A 9 -6.76 9.96 3.94
N CYS A 10 -5.79 9.76 3.04
CA CYS A 10 -4.46 10.33 3.21
C CYS A 10 -4.43 11.76 2.65
N ALA A 11 -4.44 12.76 3.55
CA ALA A 11 -4.52 14.16 3.14
C ALA A 11 -3.26 14.61 2.38
N TYR A 12 -2.08 14.15 2.82
CA TYR A 12 -0.80 14.44 2.16
C TYR A 12 -0.79 13.97 0.69
N CYS A 13 -1.15 12.70 0.47
CA CYS A 13 -1.20 12.14 -0.87
C CYS A 13 -2.30 12.77 -1.72
N SER A 14 -3.46 13.09 -1.13
CA SER A 14 -4.55 13.75 -1.84
C SER A 14 -4.11 15.11 -2.39
N ALA A 15 -3.41 15.92 -1.59
CA ALA A 15 -2.87 17.20 -2.02
C ALA A 15 -1.89 17.04 -3.20
N HIS A 16 -0.88 16.19 -3.06
CA HIS A 16 0.14 15.98 -4.08
C HIS A 16 -0.41 15.39 -5.37
N THR A 17 -1.31 14.41 -5.27
CA THR A 17 -1.88 13.76 -6.46
C THR A 17 -2.91 14.65 -7.17
N PHE A 18 -3.62 15.52 -6.45
CA PHE A 18 -4.47 16.56 -7.04
C PHE A 18 -3.62 17.57 -7.83
N ALA A 19 -2.56 18.10 -7.21
CA ALA A 19 -1.62 19.00 -7.88
C ALA A 19 -0.98 18.35 -9.11
N PHE A 20 -0.56 17.08 -8.98
CA PHE A 20 0.00 16.30 -10.08
C PHE A 20 -0.99 16.15 -11.25
N ALA A 21 -2.25 15.81 -10.97
CA ALA A 21 -3.27 15.67 -11.99
C ALA A 21 -3.49 16.98 -12.76
N LEU A 22 -3.59 18.12 -12.06
CA LEU A 22 -3.73 19.44 -12.69
C LEU A 22 -2.53 19.79 -13.57
N ARG A 23 -1.29 19.55 -13.11
CA ARG A 23 -0.07 19.77 -13.91
C ARG A 23 -0.05 18.92 -15.18
N ARG A 24 -0.68 17.75 -15.16
CA ARG A 24 -0.82 16.85 -16.31
C ARG A 24 -2.04 17.15 -17.18
N GLY A 25 -2.79 18.20 -16.88
CA GLY A 25 -3.89 18.70 -17.71
C GLY A 25 -5.27 18.19 -17.33
N ALA A 26 -5.42 17.52 -16.18
CA ALA A 26 -6.75 17.22 -15.66
C ALA A 26 -7.52 18.52 -15.38
N LYS A 27 -8.83 18.52 -15.66
CA LYS A 27 -9.70 19.66 -15.37
C LYS A 27 -9.99 19.68 -13.87
N PRO A 28 -9.97 20.85 -13.19
CA PRO A 28 -10.38 20.94 -11.79
C PRO A 28 -11.77 20.34 -11.55
N ALA A 29 -12.71 20.59 -12.46
CA ALA A 29 -14.07 20.04 -12.40
C ALA A 29 -14.10 18.50 -12.35
N SER A 30 -13.23 17.81 -13.11
CA SER A 30 -13.11 16.34 -13.08
C SER A 30 -12.65 15.81 -11.73
N LEU A 31 -11.83 16.58 -11.00
CA LEU A 31 -11.36 16.19 -9.68
C LEU A 31 -12.38 16.52 -8.59
N THR A 32 -13.19 17.58 -8.77
CA THR A 32 -14.19 18.03 -7.79
C THR A 32 -15.59 17.44 -7.97
N GLY A 33 -15.91 16.83 -9.13
CA GLY A 33 -17.16 16.05 -9.27
C GLY A 33 -17.75 15.88 -10.68
N TYR A 34 -17.32 16.64 -11.68
CA TYR A 34 -17.85 16.57 -13.05
C TYR A 34 -16.90 15.82 -13.99
N ARG A 35 -17.17 14.53 -14.20
CA ARG A 35 -16.30 13.64 -14.99
C ARG A 35 -16.98 13.20 -16.27
N ASP A 36 -16.19 13.01 -17.32
CA ASP A 36 -16.65 12.24 -18.47
C ASP A 36 -16.70 10.74 -18.14
N LEU A 37 -17.25 9.94 -19.07
CA LEU A 37 -17.42 8.50 -18.85
C LEU A 37 -16.10 7.77 -18.56
N ARG A 38 -15.03 8.09 -19.29
CA ARG A 38 -13.73 7.42 -19.12
C ARG A 38 -13.11 7.80 -17.78
N GLU A 39 -13.21 9.07 -17.40
CA GLU A 39 -12.77 9.57 -16.09
C GLU A 39 -13.55 8.91 -14.95
N GLU A 40 -14.87 8.79 -15.08
CA GLU A 40 -15.75 8.20 -14.05
C GLU A 40 -15.47 6.72 -13.83
N VAL A 41 -15.21 5.96 -14.91
CA VAL A 41 -14.84 4.54 -14.83
C VAL A 41 -13.51 4.37 -14.08
N VAL A 42 -12.50 5.20 -14.37
CA VAL A 42 -11.21 5.16 -13.66
C VAL A 42 -11.37 5.55 -12.19
N PHE A 43 -12.17 6.57 -11.88
CA PHE A 43 -12.46 6.96 -10.50
C PHE A 43 -13.13 5.82 -9.75
N THR A 44 -14.17 5.23 -10.32
CA THR A 44 -14.93 4.12 -9.71
C THR A 44 -14.02 2.95 -9.35
N VAL A 45 -13.16 2.50 -10.29
CA VAL A 45 -12.20 1.42 -10.02
C VAL A 45 -11.17 1.83 -8.97
N ALA A 46 -10.61 3.03 -9.08
CA ALA A 46 -9.59 3.52 -8.16
C ALA A 46 -10.11 3.68 -6.73
N GLU A 47 -11.37 4.08 -6.57
CA GLU A 47 -12.03 4.13 -5.27
C GLU A 47 -12.25 2.72 -4.73
N ALA A 48 -12.81 1.83 -5.55
CA ALA A 48 -13.19 0.51 -5.09
C ALA A 48 -11.98 -0.36 -4.69
N MET A 49 -10.90 -0.30 -5.47
CA MET A 49 -9.62 -0.93 -5.14
C MET A 49 -8.97 -0.34 -3.88
N ALA A 50 -9.19 0.95 -3.60
CA ALA A 50 -8.52 1.63 -2.49
C ALA A 50 -9.21 1.45 -1.14
N ARG A 51 -10.50 1.04 -1.12
CA ARG A 51 -11.21 0.71 0.12
C ARG A 51 -10.56 -0.49 0.80
N VAL A 52 -10.68 -0.53 2.12
CA VAL A 52 -10.13 -1.60 2.96
C VAL A 52 -11.24 -2.13 3.88
N PRO A 53 -11.83 -3.31 3.59
CA PRO A 53 -11.55 -4.19 2.43
C PRO A 53 -12.00 -3.58 1.09
N SER A 54 -11.41 -4.07 -0.01
CA SER A 54 -11.76 -3.66 -1.38
C SER A 54 -13.17 -4.11 -1.73
N ASP A 55 -13.97 -3.24 -2.34
CA ASP A 55 -15.33 -3.50 -2.85
C ASP A 55 -15.38 -3.55 -4.39
N LEU A 56 -14.21 -3.68 -5.04
CA LEU A 56 -14.09 -3.84 -6.48
C LEU A 56 -14.93 -5.01 -7.00
N THR A 57 -15.74 -4.76 -8.03
CA THR A 57 -16.61 -5.76 -8.66
C THR A 57 -16.14 -6.15 -10.05
N THR A 58 -16.63 -7.29 -10.54
CA THR A 58 -16.40 -7.73 -11.93
C THR A 58 -16.93 -6.71 -12.94
N SER A 59 -18.11 -6.12 -12.72
CA SER A 59 -18.69 -5.14 -13.64
C SER A 59 -17.83 -3.88 -13.77
N GLN A 60 -17.20 -3.44 -12.68
CA GLN A 60 -16.26 -2.31 -12.71
C GLN A 60 -14.99 -2.66 -13.50
N CYS A 61 -14.48 -3.89 -13.37
CA CYS A 61 -13.32 -4.35 -14.16
C CYS A 61 -13.66 -4.42 -15.65
N VAL A 62 -14.83 -4.95 -16.01
CA VAL A 62 -15.30 -5.03 -17.40
C VAL A 62 -15.44 -3.64 -18.01
N ALA A 63 -16.12 -2.71 -17.32
CA ALA A 63 -16.26 -1.34 -17.77
C ALA A 63 -14.89 -0.67 -18.01
N LEU A 64 -13.90 -0.94 -17.17
CA LEU A 64 -12.54 -0.46 -17.38
C LEU A 64 -11.93 -1.01 -18.68
N THR A 65 -12.03 -2.33 -18.91
CA THR A 65 -11.48 -2.97 -20.13
C THR A 65 -12.23 -2.61 -21.42
N GLU A 66 -13.50 -2.18 -21.33
CA GLU A 66 -14.27 -1.69 -22.48
C GLU A 66 -13.79 -0.32 -22.98
N HIS A 67 -13.22 0.50 -22.09
CA HIS A 67 -12.85 1.89 -22.38
C HIS A 67 -11.34 2.14 -22.50
N PHE A 68 -10.52 1.17 -22.13
CA PHE A 68 -9.07 1.31 -22.05
C PHE A 68 -8.37 0.09 -22.65
N SER A 69 -7.23 0.31 -23.29
CA SER A 69 -6.39 -0.78 -23.76
C SER A 69 -5.87 -1.60 -22.58
N THR A 70 -5.50 -2.86 -22.81
CA THR A 70 -4.95 -3.70 -21.73
C THR A 70 -3.69 -3.07 -21.12
N GLU A 71 -2.88 -2.34 -21.90
CA GLU A 71 -1.71 -1.62 -21.38
C GLU A 71 -2.11 -0.45 -20.46
N ASP A 72 -3.08 0.36 -20.87
CA ASP A 72 -3.61 1.46 -20.05
C ASP A 72 -4.22 0.93 -18.75
N VAL A 73 -4.96 -0.18 -18.81
CA VAL A 73 -5.53 -0.84 -17.62
C VAL A 73 -4.43 -1.23 -16.63
N GLU A 74 -3.36 -1.86 -17.10
CA GLU A 74 -2.24 -2.24 -16.23
C GLU A 74 -1.60 -1.00 -15.59
N TRP A 75 -1.36 0.08 -16.34
CA TRP A 75 -0.81 1.32 -15.77
C TRP A 75 -1.73 1.99 -14.76
N ILE A 76 -3.05 1.96 -14.97
CA ILE A 76 -4.06 2.46 -14.03
C ILE A 76 -3.99 1.64 -12.74
N VAL A 77 -4.02 0.31 -12.84
CA VAL A 77 -3.97 -0.62 -11.70
C VAL A 77 -2.65 -0.49 -10.93
N LEU A 78 -1.52 -0.42 -11.63
CA LEU A 78 -0.20 -0.19 -11.04
C LEU A 78 -0.12 1.16 -10.33
N SER A 79 -0.73 2.22 -10.89
CA SER A 79 -0.80 3.52 -10.24
C SER A 79 -1.62 3.47 -8.95
N ILE A 80 -2.72 2.71 -8.92
CA ILE A 80 -3.54 2.51 -7.71
C ILE A 80 -2.80 1.67 -6.67
N GLY A 81 -2.08 0.64 -7.12
CA GLY A 81 -1.20 -0.19 -6.29
C GLY A 81 -0.08 0.62 -5.64
N LEU A 82 0.65 1.44 -6.41
CA LEU A 82 1.66 2.35 -5.89
C LEU A 82 1.09 3.32 -4.86
N MET A 83 -0.13 3.83 -5.09
CA MET A 83 -0.80 4.62 -4.07
C MET A 83 -1.07 3.83 -2.79
N GLY A 84 -1.21 2.50 -2.84
CA GLY A 84 -1.33 1.66 -1.63
C GLY A 84 -0.14 1.82 -0.72
N PHE A 85 1.06 1.73 -1.31
CA PHE A 85 2.30 1.99 -0.60
C PHE A 85 2.35 3.43 -0.07
N LEU A 86 2.20 4.42 -0.95
CA LEU A 86 2.40 5.82 -0.60
C LEU A 86 1.36 6.33 0.41
N ASN A 87 0.09 5.92 0.27
CA ASN A 87 -0.95 6.30 1.23
C ASN A 87 -0.63 5.74 2.61
N LYS A 88 -0.22 4.47 2.72
CA LYS A 88 0.17 3.87 4.01
C LYS A 88 1.35 4.59 4.62
N PHE A 89 2.42 4.73 3.84
CA PHE A 89 3.69 5.26 4.32
C PHE A 89 3.54 6.69 4.83
N MET A 90 2.96 7.57 4.01
CA MET A 90 2.83 8.98 4.36
C MET A 90 1.90 9.18 5.56
N ASP A 91 0.77 8.47 5.59
CA ASP A 91 -0.24 8.56 6.64
C ASP A 91 0.23 7.96 7.97
N ALA A 92 0.86 6.78 7.95
CA ALA A 92 1.32 6.14 9.18
C ALA A 92 2.55 6.84 9.79
N LEU A 93 3.41 7.46 8.98
CA LEU A 93 4.52 8.27 9.50
C LEU A 93 4.09 9.70 9.87
N GLY A 94 2.88 10.13 9.51
CA GLY A 94 2.42 11.50 9.76
C GLY A 94 3.29 12.54 9.07
N VAL A 95 3.76 12.27 7.85
CA VAL A 95 4.67 13.18 7.12
C VAL A 95 3.99 14.55 6.97
N GLU A 96 4.67 15.59 7.43
CA GLU A 96 4.15 16.96 7.37
C GLU A 96 3.98 17.41 5.92
N LEU A 97 2.82 17.97 5.61
CA LEU A 97 2.48 18.52 4.31
C LEU A 97 3.05 19.93 4.20
N GLU A 98 3.81 20.19 3.15
CA GLU A 98 4.47 21.48 2.98
C GLU A 98 3.43 22.59 2.77
N SER A 99 3.65 23.76 3.40
CA SER A 99 2.72 24.90 3.26
C SER A 99 2.53 25.31 1.80
N LYS A 100 3.55 25.12 0.94
CA LYS A 100 3.44 25.37 -0.50
C LYS A 100 2.40 24.47 -1.17
N SER A 101 2.37 23.18 -0.83
CA SER A 101 1.41 22.21 -1.34
C SER A 101 -0.02 22.60 -0.92
N ILE A 102 -0.20 23.01 0.33
CA ILE A 102 -1.47 23.52 0.85
C ILE A 102 -1.91 24.78 0.11
N ASN A 103 -1.00 25.74 -0.09
CA ASN A 103 -1.30 27.00 -0.75
C ASN A 103 -1.69 26.81 -2.23
N GLU A 104 -1.14 25.81 -2.90
CA GLU A 104 -1.37 25.57 -4.32
C GLU A 104 -2.76 24.98 -4.59
N VAL A 105 -3.17 23.96 -3.81
CA VAL A 105 -4.38 23.18 -4.11
C VAL A 105 -5.45 23.19 -3.01
N GLY A 106 -5.15 23.75 -1.84
CA GLY A 106 -6.03 23.70 -0.67
C GLY A 106 -7.43 24.26 -0.93
N ALA A 107 -7.53 25.43 -1.57
CA ALA A 107 -8.84 26.06 -1.86
C ALA A 107 -9.74 25.20 -2.77
N LEU A 108 -9.17 24.43 -3.69
CA LEU A 108 -9.93 23.52 -4.56
C LEU A 108 -10.27 22.21 -3.85
N LEU A 109 -9.35 21.71 -3.01
CA LEU A 109 -9.52 20.46 -2.28
C LEU A 109 -10.58 20.56 -1.19
N THR A 110 -10.69 21.70 -0.49
CA THR A 110 -11.72 21.89 0.54
C THR A 110 -13.14 21.75 -0.03
N LEU A 111 -13.35 22.03 -1.33
CA LEU A 111 -14.61 21.78 -2.03
C LEU A 111 -15.00 20.29 -2.06
N THR A 112 -14.05 19.39 -1.86
CA THR A 112 -14.27 17.94 -1.79
C THR A 112 -14.31 17.41 -0.36
N GLY A 113 -14.44 18.29 0.64
CA GLY A 113 -14.40 17.93 2.06
C GLY A 113 -13.00 17.59 2.58
N TRP A 114 -11.94 17.93 1.84
CA TRP A 114 -10.57 17.69 2.27
C TRP A 114 -10.18 18.63 3.42
N SER A 115 -9.37 18.10 4.34
CA SER A 115 -8.66 18.84 5.38
C SER A 115 -7.25 18.26 5.49
N PRO A 116 -6.21 19.06 5.81
CA PRO A 116 -4.86 18.55 5.97
C PRO A 116 -4.72 17.57 7.15
N GLY A 117 -5.61 17.64 8.14
CA GLY A 117 -5.66 16.69 9.26
C GLY A 117 -4.33 16.58 10.01
N GLN A 118 -3.88 15.36 10.29
CA GLN A 118 -2.63 15.09 11.01
C GLN A 118 -1.35 15.55 10.29
N HIS A 119 -1.43 15.90 9.01
CA HIS A 119 -0.29 16.30 8.20
C HIS A 119 0.02 17.80 8.27
N ALA A 120 -0.71 18.57 9.06
CA ALA A 120 -0.44 19.98 9.25
C ALA A 120 -0.65 20.39 10.70
N GLU A 121 -0.07 21.52 11.10
CA GLU A 121 -0.42 22.16 12.35
C GLU A 121 -1.91 22.51 12.39
N VAL A 122 -2.48 22.52 13.60
CA VAL A 122 -3.93 22.71 13.85
C VAL A 122 -4.46 24.02 13.23
N ASP A 123 -3.61 25.05 13.13
CA ASP A 123 -4.00 26.40 12.70
C ASP A 123 -3.54 26.78 11.28
N VAL A 124 -3.19 25.80 10.43
CA VAL A 124 -2.77 26.12 9.06
C VAL A 124 -3.90 26.81 8.28
N LYS A 125 -3.61 28.04 7.82
CA LYS A 125 -4.52 28.83 7.00
C LYS A 125 -4.52 28.32 5.56
N ILE A 126 -5.67 27.80 5.13
CA ILE A 126 -5.92 27.46 3.73
C ILE A 126 -6.29 28.76 2.99
N PRO A 127 -5.63 29.10 1.86
CA PRO A 127 -6.01 30.27 1.07
C PRO A 127 -7.46 30.19 0.55
N ASN A 128 -8.11 31.34 0.40
CA ASN A 128 -9.47 31.42 -0.14
C ASN A 128 -9.52 31.20 -1.68
N GLU A 129 -8.41 31.42 -2.37
CA GLU A 129 -8.29 31.28 -3.81
C GLU A 129 -7.15 30.31 -4.17
N SER A 130 -7.38 29.46 -5.17
CA SER A 130 -6.32 28.62 -5.74
C SER A 130 -5.79 29.27 -7.01
N VAL A 131 -4.47 29.44 -7.06
CA VAL A 131 -3.77 29.65 -8.34
C VAL A 131 -3.46 28.27 -8.89
N LEU A 132 -4.02 27.93 -10.06
CA LEU A 132 -3.77 26.64 -10.68
C LEU A 132 -2.27 26.36 -10.80
N PRO A 133 -1.82 25.13 -10.49
CA PRO A 133 -0.42 24.77 -10.54
C PRO A 133 0.11 24.96 -11.96
N LYS A 134 1.24 25.66 -12.08
CA LYS A 134 1.91 25.84 -13.37
C LYS A 134 2.43 24.50 -13.87
N LYS A 135 2.38 24.28 -15.19
CA LYS A 135 3.07 23.16 -15.83
C LYS A 135 4.57 23.23 -15.57
N ASP A 136 5.21 22.06 -15.53
CA ASP A 136 6.65 21.98 -15.33
C ASP A 136 7.41 22.70 -16.47
N SER A 137 8.36 23.55 -16.07
CA SER A 137 9.18 24.33 -17.01
C SER A 137 10.39 23.52 -17.49
N LEU A 138 11.00 23.91 -18.62
CA LEU A 138 12.28 23.34 -19.08
C LEU A 138 13.38 23.43 -17.99
N GLY A 139 13.40 24.52 -17.21
CA GLY A 139 14.32 24.66 -16.08
C GLY A 139 14.05 23.67 -14.93
N THR A 140 12.81 23.22 -14.75
CA THR A 140 12.48 22.12 -13.82
C THR A 140 13.09 20.81 -14.32
N TYR A 141 12.91 20.48 -15.60
CA TYR A 141 13.50 19.28 -16.20
C TYR A 141 15.03 19.27 -16.14
N PHE A 142 15.69 20.41 -16.40
CA PHE A 142 17.15 20.51 -16.32
C PHE A 142 17.67 20.25 -14.91
N ARG A 143 17.01 20.79 -13.87
CA ARG A 143 17.38 20.52 -12.47
C ARG A 143 17.25 19.04 -12.10
N VAL A 144 16.19 18.38 -12.58
CA VAL A 144 16.01 16.93 -12.36
C VAL A 144 17.07 16.13 -13.11
N LEU A 145 17.41 16.52 -14.34
CA LEU A 145 18.40 15.83 -15.19
C LEU A 145 19.77 15.71 -14.52
N GLN A 146 20.17 16.68 -13.70
CA GLN A 146 21.42 16.64 -12.94
C GLN A 146 21.48 15.48 -11.93
N GLN A 147 20.33 15.04 -11.42
CA GLN A 147 20.23 13.96 -10.44
C GLN A 147 20.06 12.57 -11.09
N VAL A 148 19.77 12.52 -12.40
CA VAL A 148 19.48 11.27 -13.12
C VAL A 148 20.64 10.26 -13.07
N PRO A 149 21.91 10.64 -13.29
CA PRO A 149 23.02 9.67 -13.25
C PRO A 149 23.16 8.99 -11.89
N SER A 150 23.06 9.75 -10.80
CA SER A 150 23.13 9.22 -9.44
C SER A 150 21.96 8.29 -9.12
N ALA A 151 20.74 8.65 -9.54
CA ALA A 151 19.56 7.81 -9.38
C ALA A 151 19.68 6.49 -10.15
N ILE A 152 20.17 6.52 -11.40
CA ILE A 152 20.42 5.31 -12.21
C ILE A 152 21.45 4.41 -11.53
N ARG A 153 22.55 4.97 -11.04
CA ARG A 153 23.60 4.19 -10.35
C ARG A 153 23.05 3.51 -9.11
N LEU A 154 22.22 4.21 -8.33
CA LEU A 154 21.59 3.67 -7.13
C LEU A 154 20.58 2.57 -7.46
N GLU A 155 19.73 2.77 -8.47
CA GLU A 155 18.80 1.76 -8.97
C GLU A 155 19.55 0.50 -9.44
N GLN A 156 20.64 0.67 -10.20
CA GLN A 156 21.48 -0.44 -10.65
C GLN A 156 22.07 -1.22 -9.48
N HIS A 157 22.58 -0.52 -8.45
CA HIS A 157 23.14 -1.16 -7.28
C HIS A 157 22.14 -2.09 -6.58
N TRP A 158 20.89 -1.66 -6.40
CA TRP A 158 19.84 -2.47 -5.77
C TRP A 158 19.32 -3.59 -6.66
N THR A 159 19.25 -3.35 -7.97
CA THR A 159 18.58 -4.25 -8.91
C THR A 159 19.53 -5.19 -9.67
N THR A 160 20.82 -5.15 -9.36
CA THR A 160 21.82 -6.06 -9.93
C THR A 160 21.41 -7.51 -9.66
N ASP A 161 21.45 -8.33 -10.71
CA ASP A 161 21.06 -9.75 -10.72
C ASP A 161 19.59 -10.06 -10.35
N VAL A 162 18.73 -9.04 -10.27
CA VAL A 162 17.30 -9.24 -10.02
C VAL A 162 16.55 -9.54 -11.33
N PRO A 163 15.87 -10.69 -11.45
CA PRO A 163 15.04 -11.01 -12.60
C PRO A 163 13.92 -9.99 -12.80
N ASN A 164 13.48 -9.86 -14.05
CA ASN A 164 12.51 -8.85 -14.45
C ASN A 164 11.31 -9.43 -15.20
N GLN A 165 11.16 -10.74 -15.18
CA GLN A 165 10.14 -11.50 -15.91
C GLN A 165 9.67 -12.66 -15.05
N TRP A 166 8.44 -13.08 -15.29
CA TRP A 166 7.88 -14.31 -14.74
C TRP A 166 8.16 -15.48 -15.72
N PRO A 167 8.52 -16.69 -15.25
CA PRO A 167 8.53 -17.16 -13.86
C PRO A 167 9.85 -16.96 -13.09
N GLU A 168 10.90 -16.43 -13.71
CA GLU A 168 12.24 -16.32 -13.10
C GLU A 168 12.23 -15.49 -11.82
N ALA A 169 11.45 -14.40 -11.79
CA ALA A 169 11.24 -13.59 -10.59
C ALA A 169 10.63 -14.39 -9.43
N GLY A 170 9.68 -15.29 -9.73
CA GLY A 170 9.06 -16.13 -8.70
C GLY A 170 10.02 -17.16 -8.13
N VAL A 171 10.81 -17.83 -8.98
CA VAL A 171 11.86 -18.76 -8.55
C VAL A 171 12.91 -18.04 -7.69
N PHE A 172 13.28 -16.82 -8.09
CA PHE A 172 14.21 -16.00 -7.34
C PHE A 172 13.66 -15.62 -5.96
N LEU A 173 12.40 -15.17 -5.87
CA LEU A 173 11.79 -14.80 -4.60
C LEU A 173 11.60 -16.02 -3.69
N GLU A 174 11.18 -17.16 -4.22
CA GLU A 174 11.05 -18.40 -3.46
C GLU A 174 12.37 -18.76 -2.76
N LYS A 175 13.49 -18.64 -3.49
CA LYS A 175 14.83 -18.91 -2.95
C LYS A 175 15.22 -17.96 -1.80
N HIS A 176 14.88 -16.67 -1.91
CA HIS A 176 15.35 -15.64 -0.96
C HIS A 176 14.37 -15.37 0.18
N THR A 177 13.08 -15.58 -0.04
CA THR A 177 12.02 -15.19 0.89
C THR A 177 11.15 -16.36 1.34
N GLY A 178 11.32 -17.55 0.74
CA GLY A 178 10.46 -18.70 0.99
C GLY A 178 9.07 -18.60 0.34
N HIS A 179 8.84 -17.61 -0.52
CA HIS A 179 7.58 -17.45 -1.24
C HIS A 179 7.80 -16.82 -2.62
N SER A 180 7.12 -17.34 -3.63
CA SER A 180 7.28 -16.92 -5.04
C SER A 180 6.50 -15.66 -5.42
N PHE A 181 5.56 -15.19 -4.59
CA PHE A 181 4.66 -14.07 -4.87
C PHE A 181 3.97 -14.17 -6.25
N PRO A 182 3.06 -15.14 -6.45
CA PRO A 182 2.41 -15.40 -7.74
C PRO A 182 1.67 -14.20 -8.35
N ILE A 183 1.33 -13.19 -7.55
CA ILE A 183 0.76 -11.93 -8.04
C ILE A 183 1.58 -11.26 -9.15
N LEU A 184 2.91 -11.46 -9.14
CA LEU A 184 3.79 -10.90 -10.17
C LEU A 184 3.60 -11.54 -11.55
N SER A 185 2.99 -12.74 -11.62
CA SER A 185 2.68 -13.42 -12.89
C SER A 185 1.67 -12.67 -13.76
N HIS A 186 0.88 -11.79 -13.17
CA HIS A 186 -0.11 -10.98 -13.88
C HIS A 186 0.47 -9.69 -14.50
N LEU A 187 1.72 -9.36 -14.18
CA LEU A 187 2.37 -8.14 -14.64
C LEU A 187 3.15 -8.40 -15.93
N ARG A 188 3.17 -7.42 -16.84
CA ARG A 188 3.89 -7.51 -18.13
C ARG A 188 5.09 -6.55 -18.18
N HIS A 189 5.06 -5.47 -17.41
CA HIS A 189 6.12 -4.47 -17.44
C HIS A 189 7.38 -4.93 -16.69
N LYS A 190 8.44 -5.27 -17.44
CA LYS A 190 9.70 -5.79 -16.89
C LYS A 190 10.30 -4.94 -15.76
N ARG A 191 10.27 -3.61 -15.90
CA ARG A 191 10.78 -2.68 -14.88
C ARG A 191 10.01 -2.80 -13.57
N VAL A 192 8.69 -2.95 -13.65
CA VAL A 192 7.81 -3.08 -12.49
C VAL A 192 8.04 -4.41 -11.80
N ILE A 193 8.12 -5.51 -12.57
CA ILE A 193 8.45 -6.84 -12.04
C ILE A 193 9.77 -6.77 -11.28
N ARG A 194 10.84 -6.27 -11.91
CA ARG A 194 12.15 -6.12 -11.26
C ARG A 194 12.08 -5.30 -9.98
N ALA A 195 11.39 -4.15 -10.00
CA ALA A 195 11.27 -3.29 -8.83
C ALA A 195 10.56 -4.01 -7.68
N LEU A 196 9.43 -4.67 -7.94
CA LEU A 196 8.70 -5.42 -6.90
C LEU A 196 9.51 -6.62 -6.41
N THR A 197 10.18 -7.37 -7.30
CA THR A 197 11.09 -8.46 -6.93
C THR A 197 12.22 -7.98 -6.02
N THR A 198 12.81 -6.82 -6.33
CA THR A 198 13.86 -6.20 -5.51
C THR A 198 13.32 -5.83 -4.13
N VAL A 199 12.19 -5.11 -4.09
CA VAL A 199 11.56 -4.66 -2.83
C VAL A 199 11.18 -5.83 -1.93
N LEU A 200 10.64 -6.91 -2.49
CA LEU A 200 10.23 -8.09 -1.73
C LEU A 200 11.42 -8.89 -1.19
N ARG A 201 12.49 -9.04 -1.99
CA ARG A 201 13.76 -9.62 -1.52
C ARG A 201 14.30 -8.81 -0.34
N ASP A 202 14.48 -7.50 -0.50
CA ASP A 202 15.16 -6.66 0.49
C ASP A 202 14.33 -6.50 1.77
N ASN A 203 13.00 -6.42 1.67
CA ASN A 203 12.14 -6.35 2.86
C ASN A 203 12.14 -7.65 3.67
N LEU A 204 12.49 -8.79 3.09
CA LEU A 204 12.51 -10.08 3.79
C LEU A 204 13.93 -10.63 3.95
N ASP A 205 14.95 -9.80 3.76
CA ASP A 205 16.35 -10.11 4.01
C ASP A 205 16.68 -9.95 5.50
N SER A 206 17.14 -11.02 6.14
CA SER A 206 17.55 -11.01 7.55
C SER A 206 18.77 -10.14 7.82
N GLU A 207 19.68 -9.98 6.86
CA GLU A 207 20.90 -9.20 7.04
C GLU A 207 20.62 -7.69 7.02
N GLN A 208 19.52 -7.28 6.40
CA GLN A 208 19.10 -5.88 6.31
C GLN A 208 18.03 -5.50 7.34
N SER A 209 17.43 -6.47 8.04
CA SER A 209 16.33 -6.21 8.95
C SER A 209 16.81 -5.80 10.34
N GLU A 210 16.39 -4.62 10.81
CA GLU A 210 16.69 -4.15 12.16
C GLU A 210 15.69 -4.71 13.18
N VAL A 211 14.42 -4.77 12.79
CA VAL A 211 13.35 -5.32 13.65
C VAL A 211 13.38 -6.85 13.72
N GLY A 212 13.90 -7.51 12.69
CA GLY A 212 13.96 -8.96 12.55
C GLY A 212 12.78 -9.57 11.77
N LEU A 213 13.00 -10.74 11.17
CA LEU A 213 12.03 -11.38 10.28
C LEU A 213 10.78 -11.90 11.01
N THR A 214 10.91 -12.37 12.25
CA THR A 214 9.75 -12.78 13.09
C THR A 214 8.74 -11.65 13.22
N ALA A 215 9.19 -10.48 13.67
CA ALA A 215 8.36 -9.28 13.77
C ALA A 215 7.73 -8.87 12.43
N LYS A 216 8.48 -8.93 11.32
CA LYS A 216 7.95 -8.63 9.98
C LYS A 216 6.87 -9.61 9.53
N CYS A 217 7.08 -10.90 9.72
CA CYS A 217 6.09 -11.93 9.38
C CYS A 217 4.79 -11.71 10.18
N LEU A 218 4.90 -11.45 11.47
CA LEU A 218 3.76 -11.14 12.34
C LEU A 218 3.07 -9.84 11.95
N ALA A 219 3.81 -8.79 11.62
CA ALA A 219 3.26 -7.52 11.15
C ALA A 219 2.47 -7.69 9.84
N GLY A 220 3.00 -8.47 8.89
CA GLY A 220 2.30 -8.80 7.65
C GLY A 220 1.03 -9.61 7.88
N PHE A 221 1.08 -10.58 8.81
CA PHE A 221 -0.08 -11.37 9.23
C PHE A 221 -1.18 -10.51 9.88
N VAL A 222 -0.79 -9.65 10.82
CA VAL A 222 -1.68 -8.69 11.50
C VAL A 222 -2.34 -7.77 10.47
N TYR A 223 -1.56 -7.24 9.53
CA TYR A 223 -2.08 -6.44 8.43
C TYR A 223 -3.16 -7.20 7.67
N ALA A 224 -2.87 -8.41 7.19
CA ALA A 224 -3.80 -9.22 6.42
C ALA A 224 -5.10 -9.53 7.19
N THR A 225 -5.02 -9.71 8.51
CA THR A 225 -6.19 -9.92 9.37
C THR A 225 -7.03 -8.66 9.51
N VAL A 226 -6.39 -7.50 9.77
CA VAL A 226 -7.09 -6.21 9.93
C VAL A 226 -7.85 -5.83 8.66
N VAL A 227 -7.21 -6.01 7.52
CA VAL A 227 -7.78 -5.70 6.19
C VAL A 227 -8.70 -6.80 5.66
N LYS A 228 -8.92 -7.86 6.44
CA LYS A 228 -9.81 -8.99 6.15
C LYS A 228 -9.48 -9.71 4.84
N ASN A 229 -8.20 -9.82 4.50
CA ASN A 229 -7.74 -10.52 3.29
C ASN A 229 -7.22 -11.92 3.65
N LYS A 230 -8.07 -12.94 3.42
CA LYS A 230 -7.74 -14.33 3.73
C LYS A 230 -6.62 -14.92 2.89
N THR A 231 -6.49 -14.52 1.64
CA THR A 231 -5.38 -14.96 0.78
C THR A 231 -4.05 -14.44 1.31
N SER A 232 -3.96 -13.14 1.61
CA SER A 232 -2.75 -12.57 2.21
C SER A 232 -2.47 -13.13 3.61
N GLU A 233 -3.50 -13.50 4.37
CA GLU A 233 -3.35 -14.15 5.68
C GLU A 233 -2.71 -15.56 5.56
N GLN A 234 -3.05 -16.30 4.49
CA GLN A 234 -2.43 -17.58 4.17
C GLN A 234 -1.00 -17.41 3.66
N GLU A 235 -0.76 -16.46 2.76
CA GLU A 235 0.59 -16.14 2.26
C GLU A 235 1.52 -15.71 3.40
N ALA A 236 1.05 -14.88 4.33
CA ALA A 236 1.82 -14.47 5.50
C ALA A 236 2.24 -15.68 6.37
N ARG A 237 1.36 -16.68 6.55
CA ARG A 237 1.70 -17.93 7.25
C ARG A 237 2.76 -18.75 6.49
N LEU A 238 2.64 -18.85 5.16
CA LEU A 238 3.61 -19.58 4.34
C LEU A 238 5.00 -18.95 4.43
N ILE A 239 5.08 -17.62 4.32
CA ILE A 239 6.33 -16.87 4.48
C ILE A 239 6.90 -17.09 5.89
N ALA A 240 6.06 -16.99 6.92
CA ALA A 240 6.46 -17.20 8.31
C ALA A 240 7.01 -18.62 8.57
N GLY A 241 6.39 -19.65 8.00
CA GLY A 241 6.86 -21.04 8.14
C GLY A 241 8.31 -21.25 7.68
N ARG A 242 8.81 -20.39 6.78
CA ARG A 242 10.21 -20.40 6.34
C ARG A 242 11.10 -19.45 7.12
N LEU A 243 10.65 -18.20 7.32
CA LEU A 243 11.49 -17.12 7.85
C LEU A 243 11.45 -16.98 9.37
N ALA A 244 10.43 -17.55 10.02
CA ALA A 244 10.20 -17.50 11.45
C ALA A 244 9.67 -18.86 11.95
N PRO A 245 10.49 -19.93 11.89
CA PRO A 245 10.04 -21.31 12.13
C PRO A 245 9.61 -21.59 13.58
N SER A 246 9.83 -20.66 14.51
CA SER A 246 9.31 -20.73 15.86
C SER A 246 7.82 -20.39 15.96
N LEU A 247 7.21 -19.86 14.89
CA LEU A 247 5.80 -19.51 14.85
C LEU A 247 4.95 -20.69 14.38
N ASP A 248 3.87 -20.94 15.11
CA ASP A 248 2.87 -21.96 14.79
C ASP A 248 1.45 -21.45 15.01
N GLU A 249 0.45 -22.30 14.80
CA GLU A 249 -0.96 -21.94 14.98
C GLU A 249 -1.29 -21.53 16.42
N THR A 250 -0.55 -22.02 17.43
CA THR A 250 -0.75 -21.59 18.83
C THR A 250 -0.36 -20.12 19.04
N THR A 251 0.47 -19.58 18.14
CA THR A 251 0.85 -18.17 18.09
C THR A 251 -0.07 -17.36 17.17
N PHE A 252 -0.42 -17.87 15.99
CA PHE A 252 -1.25 -17.15 15.02
C PHE A 252 -2.70 -16.95 15.48
N ASP A 253 -3.30 -17.93 16.13
CA ASP A 253 -4.69 -17.86 16.62
C ASP A 253 -4.95 -16.68 17.58
N PRO A 254 -4.21 -16.54 18.70
CA PRO A 254 -4.41 -15.42 19.60
C PRO A 254 -4.11 -14.07 18.95
N ILE A 255 -3.11 -13.99 18.06
CA ILE A 255 -2.78 -12.77 17.31
C ILE A 255 -3.90 -12.41 16.33
N SER A 256 -4.50 -13.39 15.65
CA SER A 256 -5.64 -13.18 14.76
C SER A 256 -6.84 -12.63 15.53
N ARG A 257 -7.15 -13.22 16.70
CA ARG A 257 -8.22 -12.72 17.59
C ARG A 257 -7.93 -11.30 18.06
N PHE A 258 -6.69 -11.01 18.44
CA PHE A 258 -6.26 -9.66 18.81
C PHE A 258 -6.44 -8.68 17.65
N ALA A 259 -5.96 -9.03 16.46
CA ALA A 259 -6.01 -8.17 15.29
C ALA A 259 -7.45 -7.93 14.80
N ALA A 260 -8.34 -8.90 14.97
CA ALA A 260 -9.75 -8.80 14.57
C ALA A 260 -10.62 -7.93 15.50
N LYS A 261 -10.15 -7.57 16.70
CA LYS A 261 -10.90 -6.70 17.62
C LYS A 261 -11.23 -5.35 16.95
N PRO A 262 -12.38 -4.72 17.24
CA PRO A 262 -12.65 -3.32 16.88
C PRO A 262 -11.58 -2.37 17.45
N SER A 263 -11.62 -1.09 17.05
CA SER A 263 -10.50 -0.14 17.17
C SER A 263 -9.81 -0.04 18.55
N VAL A 264 -8.58 0.49 18.52
CA VAL A 264 -7.62 0.62 19.63
C VAL A 264 -8.14 1.45 20.82
N GLU A 265 -9.25 2.17 20.67
CA GLU A 265 -9.90 2.95 21.73
C GLU A 265 -10.34 2.09 22.95
N ASP A 266 -10.46 0.77 22.79
CA ASP A 266 -10.84 -0.19 23.85
C ASP A 266 -9.65 -0.85 24.57
N ILE A 267 -8.39 -0.47 24.30
CA ILE A 267 -7.25 -1.04 25.04
C ILE A 267 -7.10 -0.34 26.39
N SER A 268 -7.51 -1.04 27.47
CA SER A 268 -7.41 -0.56 28.85
C SER A 268 -5.97 -0.17 29.25
N SER A 269 -4.94 -0.82 28.68
CA SER A 269 -3.54 -0.39 28.75
C SER A 269 -2.66 -1.07 27.70
N TYR A 270 -1.96 -0.30 26.84
CA TYR A 270 -0.99 -0.85 25.87
C TYR A 270 0.10 -1.69 26.55
N GLN A 271 0.50 -1.30 27.76
CA GLN A 271 1.49 -2.03 28.55
C GLN A 271 1.00 -3.44 28.92
N GLN A 272 -0.29 -3.58 29.27
CA GLN A 272 -0.85 -4.91 29.54
C GLN A 272 -0.90 -5.75 28.26
N THR A 273 -1.33 -5.16 27.14
CA THR A 273 -1.34 -5.87 25.85
C THR A 273 0.07 -6.29 25.40
N LEU A 274 1.08 -5.45 25.65
CA LEU A 274 2.49 -5.82 25.42
C LEU A 274 2.89 -7.05 26.24
N LEU A 275 2.52 -7.10 27.52
CA LEU A 275 2.80 -8.25 28.39
C LEU A 275 2.11 -9.50 27.85
N ASP A 276 0.79 -9.44 27.63
CA ASP A 276 -0.02 -10.57 27.14
C ASP A 276 0.52 -11.14 25.83
N LEU A 277 0.90 -10.28 24.87
CA LEU A 277 1.47 -10.71 23.60
C LEU A 277 2.89 -11.28 23.76
N SER A 278 3.69 -10.75 24.68
CA SER A 278 5.06 -11.23 24.93
C SER A 278 5.12 -12.57 25.67
N GLU A 279 4.02 -12.98 26.31
CA GLU A 279 3.89 -14.29 26.98
C GLU A 279 3.50 -15.42 26.02
N LEU A 280 3.13 -15.10 24.77
CA LEU A 280 2.86 -16.11 23.75
C LEU A 280 4.13 -16.91 23.41
N PRO A 281 4.00 -18.21 23.06
CA PRO A 281 5.15 -19.05 22.71
C PRO A 281 6.01 -18.43 21.61
N GLY A 282 7.33 -18.41 21.84
CA GLY A 282 8.29 -17.90 20.85
C GLY A 282 8.27 -16.38 20.62
N MET A 283 7.53 -15.61 21.43
CA MET A 283 7.48 -14.14 21.33
C MET A 283 8.50 -13.44 22.21
N SER A 284 9.09 -12.38 21.66
CA SER A 284 9.79 -11.37 22.44
C SER A 284 8.91 -10.15 22.71
N LYS A 285 9.33 -9.30 23.67
CA LYS A 285 8.70 -7.98 23.87
C LYS A 285 8.78 -7.10 22.61
N ARG A 286 9.81 -7.28 21.79
CA ARG A 286 9.97 -6.56 20.52
C ARG A 286 8.92 -7.00 19.50
N ASP A 287 8.65 -8.31 19.41
CA ASP A 287 7.60 -8.85 18.52
C ASP A 287 6.22 -8.35 18.94
N ALA A 288 5.93 -8.33 20.25
CA ALA A 288 4.71 -7.77 20.80
C ALA A 288 4.53 -6.28 20.44
N ALA A 289 5.60 -5.49 20.53
CA ALA A 289 5.59 -4.08 20.12
C ALA A 289 5.35 -3.92 18.61
N ALA A 290 5.96 -4.77 17.79
CA ALA A 290 5.75 -4.79 16.34
C ALA A 290 4.30 -5.14 15.97
N ILE A 291 3.70 -6.13 16.64
CA ILE A 291 2.29 -6.50 16.47
C ILE A 291 1.36 -5.32 16.80
N LEU A 292 1.62 -4.61 17.91
CA LEU A 292 0.82 -3.45 18.31
C LEU A 292 0.92 -2.30 17.31
N LEU A 293 2.14 -1.97 16.89
CA LEU A 293 2.35 -0.95 15.86
C LEU A 293 1.68 -1.35 14.54
N ALA A 294 1.87 -2.59 14.10
CA ALA A 294 1.24 -3.10 12.88
C ALA A 294 -0.28 -3.00 12.98
N ARG A 295 -0.87 -3.38 14.12
CA ARG A 295 -2.31 -3.32 14.32
C ARG A 295 -2.85 -1.88 14.23
N ALA A 296 -2.15 -0.92 14.82
CA ALA A 296 -2.49 0.50 14.77
C ALA A 296 -2.30 1.11 13.36
N ALA A 297 -1.26 0.68 12.66
CA ALA A 297 -0.90 1.20 11.34
C ALA A 297 -1.68 0.56 10.18
N SER A 298 -2.30 -0.61 10.35
CA SER A 298 -2.87 -1.38 9.23
C SER A 298 -4.18 -0.81 8.66
N SER A 299 -5.00 -0.10 9.44
CA SER A 299 -6.21 0.54 8.92
C SER A 299 -5.87 1.68 7.96
N SER A 300 -6.78 2.08 7.07
CA SER A 300 -6.64 3.29 6.26
C SER A 300 -7.80 4.25 6.59
N PRO A 301 -7.54 5.41 7.21
CA PRO A 301 -6.23 5.91 7.66
C PRO A 301 -5.67 5.08 8.85
N ALA A 302 -4.37 5.15 9.04
CA ALA A 302 -3.67 4.59 10.19
C ALA A 302 -4.13 5.31 11.47
N ARG A 303 -4.14 4.59 12.59
CA ARG A 303 -4.57 5.12 13.90
C ARG A 303 -3.50 4.82 14.93
N ILE A 304 -2.42 5.62 14.90
CA ILE A 304 -1.28 5.46 15.78
C ILE A 304 -1.36 6.51 16.89
N ASP A 305 -1.64 6.05 18.11
CA ASP A 305 -1.75 6.89 19.30
C ASP A 305 -0.36 7.32 19.80
N PRO A 306 -0.12 8.60 20.13
CA PRO A 306 1.11 9.03 20.81
C PRO A 306 1.45 8.23 22.07
N LYS A 307 0.44 7.74 22.82
CA LYS A 307 0.65 6.86 23.99
C LYS A 307 1.24 5.51 23.56
N LEU A 308 0.72 4.92 22.48
CA LEU A 308 1.29 3.69 21.91
C LEU A 308 2.76 3.90 21.55
N LEU A 309 3.09 5.00 20.85
CA LEU A 309 4.46 5.31 20.47
C LEU A 309 5.39 5.45 21.69
N ARG A 310 4.93 6.12 22.75
CA ARG A 310 5.69 6.20 24.01
C ARG A 310 5.96 4.82 24.60
N ASP A 311 4.95 3.96 24.66
CA ASP A 311 5.05 2.62 25.27
C ASP A 311 5.94 1.66 24.44
N ILE A 312 5.98 1.77 23.11
CA ILE A 312 6.81 0.91 22.25
C ILE A 312 8.22 1.46 21.99
N SER A 313 8.46 2.76 22.16
CA SER A 313 9.76 3.39 21.88
C SER A 313 10.97 2.80 22.63
N PRO A 314 10.84 2.21 23.84
CA PRO A 314 11.96 1.50 24.48
C PRO A 314 12.29 0.16 23.80
N LEU A 315 11.40 -0.37 22.97
CA LEU A 315 11.48 -1.71 22.36
C LEU A 315 11.77 -1.65 20.84
N LEU A 316 11.32 -0.58 20.18
CA LEU A 316 11.49 -0.33 18.75
C LEU A 316 12.19 1.02 18.52
N THR A 317 13.31 0.98 17.81
CA THR A 317 14.01 2.20 17.36
C THR A 317 13.18 2.93 16.30
N PRO A 318 13.47 4.22 16.02
CA PRO A 318 12.85 4.93 14.91
C PRO A 318 13.03 4.21 13.56
N ALA A 319 14.20 3.62 13.31
CA ALA A 319 14.47 2.88 12.09
C ALA A 319 13.66 1.57 12.01
N SER A 320 13.50 0.84 13.13
CA SER A 320 12.59 -0.33 13.21
C SER A 320 11.13 0.06 12.95
N ILE A 321 10.68 1.22 13.46
CA ILE A 321 9.33 1.74 13.20
C ILE A 321 9.15 2.02 11.70
N VAL A 322 10.07 2.74 11.08
CA VAL A 322 10.03 3.05 9.65
C VAL A 322 10.06 1.75 8.83
N GLU A 323 10.93 0.81 9.17
CA GLU A 323 11.03 -0.50 8.51
C GLU A 323 9.70 -1.26 8.54
N LEU A 324 9.03 -1.32 9.69
CA LEU A 324 7.70 -1.93 9.81
C LEU A 324 6.66 -1.19 8.97
N ILE A 325 6.63 0.14 8.99
CA ILE A 325 5.69 0.92 8.17
C ILE A 325 5.94 0.70 6.68
N VAL A 326 7.20 0.63 6.23
CA VAL A 326 7.56 0.29 4.85
C VAL A 326 7.01 -1.09 4.49
N TRP A 327 7.19 -2.09 5.36
CA TRP A 327 6.68 -3.43 5.11
C TRP A 327 5.14 -3.46 4.99
N LEU A 328 4.42 -2.79 5.90
CA LEU A 328 2.96 -2.67 5.83
C LEU A 328 2.50 -1.92 4.57
N SER A 329 3.29 -0.95 4.11
CA SER A 329 3.05 -0.22 2.87
C SER A 329 3.18 -1.14 1.63
N VAL A 330 4.18 -2.03 1.62
CA VAL A 330 4.32 -3.07 0.59
C VAL A 330 3.10 -4.00 0.62
N GLN A 331 2.65 -4.42 1.81
CA GLN A 331 1.45 -5.25 1.93
C GLN A 331 0.20 -4.56 1.37
N GLN A 332 0.02 -3.26 1.63
CA GLN A 332 -1.12 -2.52 1.06
C GLN A 332 -1.04 -2.36 -0.45
N LEU A 333 0.15 -2.18 -1.03
CA LEU A 333 0.34 -2.22 -2.48
C LEU A 333 -0.08 -3.56 -3.05
N LEU A 334 0.45 -4.66 -2.49
CA LEU A 334 0.15 -6.02 -2.97
C LEU A 334 -1.34 -6.33 -2.84
N GLN A 335 -1.98 -5.91 -1.76
CA GLN A 335 -3.42 -6.11 -1.58
C GLN A 335 -4.25 -5.40 -2.66
N ARG A 336 -3.90 -4.16 -3.02
CA ARG A 336 -4.61 -3.43 -4.08
C ARG A 336 -4.41 -4.08 -5.44
N LEU A 337 -3.20 -4.56 -5.75
CA LEU A 337 -2.97 -5.33 -6.98
C LEU A 337 -3.75 -6.65 -6.96
N GLY A 338 -3.70 -7.36 -5.83
CA GLY A 338 -4.38 -8.63 -5.61
C GLY A 338 -5.89 -8.53 -5.78
N SER A 339 -6.52 -7.44 -5.29
CA SER A 339 -7.97 -7.29 -5.43
C SER A 339 -8.42 -7.17 -6.89
N PHE A 340 -7.63 -6.49 -7.73
CA PHE A 340 -7.92 -6.42 -9.16
C PHE A 340 -7.77 -7.79 -9.84
N TYR A 341 -6.61 -8.43 -9.68
CA TYR A 341 -6.33 -9.69 -10.39
C TYR A 341 -7.14 -10.88 -9.86
N ALA A 342 -7.58 -10.86 -8.60
CA ALA A 342 -8.51 -11.85 -8.07
C ALA A 342 -9.87 -11.77 -8.77
N VAL A 343 -10.39 -10.56 -9.02
CA VAL A 343 -11.68 -10.36 -9.69
C VAL A 343 -11.60 -10.70 -11.18
N THR A 344 -10.52 -10.31 -11.87
CA THR A 344 -10.37 -10.62 -13.30
C THR A 344 -10.19 -12.11 -13.57
N LYS A 345 -9.49 -12.84 -12.69
CA LYS A 345 -9.35 -14.30 -12.82
C LYS A 345 -10.70 -15.02 -12.77
N VAL A 346 -11.62 -14.59 -11.89
CA VAL A 346 -12.98 -15.15 -11.82
C VAL A 346 -13.72 -14.91 -13.14
N TYR A 347 -13.56 -13.72 -13.73
CA TYR A 347 -14.17 -13.39 -15.01
C TYR A 347 -13.61 -14.22 -16.16
N GLU A 348 -12.29 -14.37 -16.28
CA GLU A 348 -11.66 -15.18 -17.33
C GLU A 348 -12.16 -16.63 -17.30
N VAL A 349 -12.23 -17.24 -16.10
CA VAL A 349 -12.77 -18.59 -15.91
C VAL A 349 -14.26 -18.67 -16.30
N GLN A 350 -15.07 -17.68 -15.93
CA GLN A 350 -16.50 -17.65 -16.30
C GLN A 350 -16.71 -17.48 -17.81
N ALA A 351 -15.90 -16.64 -18.47
CA ALA A 351 -15.94 -16.43 -19.91
C ALA A 351 -15.50 -17.69 -20.68
N GLU A 352 -14.46 -18.39 -20.21
CA GLU A 352 -14.03 -19.68 -20.78
C GLU A 352 -15.13 -20.76 -20.66
N CYS A 353 -15.77 -20.88 -19.49
CA CYS A 353 -16.89 -21.82 -19.31
C CYS A 353 -18.10 -21.51 -20.20
N GLN A 354 -18.37 -20.23 -20.49
CA GLN A 354 -19.45 -19.81 -21.38
C GLN A 354 -19.09 -19.95 -22.87
N ALA A 355 -17.80 -19.87 -23.23
CA ALA A 355 -17.31 -20.01 -24.59
C ALA A 355 -17.20 -21.48 -25.06
N THR A 356 -17.33 -22.46 -24.16
CA THR A 356 -17.49 -23.88 -24.49
C THR A 356 -18.97 -24.29 -24.45
N PRO A 357 -19.76 -24.11 -25.53
CA PRO A 357 -21.06 -24.75 -25.62
C PRO A 357 -20.84 -26.27 -25.73
N ASN A 358 -21.58 -27.04 -24.92
CA ASN A 358 -21.67 -28.50 -24.92
C ASN A 358 -21.39 -29.11 -26.31
N ARG A 359 -20.18 -29.63 -26.53
CA ARG A 359 -19.95 -30.67 -27.54
C ARG A 359 -20.43 -32.00 -26.96
N THR A 360 -21.74 -32.14 -26.90
CA THR A 360 -22.43 -33.43 -26.78
C THR A 360 -23.51 -33.46 -27.83
N THR A 361 -23.17 -34.02 -28.99
CA THR A 361 -23.74 -35.26 -29.56
C THR A 361 -22.92 -35.64 -30.76
#